data_AF-A0A1T5BPL1-F1
#
_entry.id   AF-A0A1T5BPL1-F1
#
_cell.length_a   1.000
_cell.length_b   1.000
_cell.length_c   1.000
_cell.angle_alpha   90.00
_cell.angle_beta   90.00
_cell.angle_gamma   90.00
#
_symmetry.space_group_name_H-M   'P 1'
#
loop_
_entity.id
_entity.type
_entity.pdbx_description
1 polymer ?
#
loop_
_entity_poly.entity_id
_entity_poly.type
_entity_poly.pdbx_seq_one_letter_code
_entity_poly.pdbx_strand_id
1 'polypeptide(L)' 'MTDEQIKHMVNRFLSWKLPEDFSPDGGITFKAEYNDGPETMKLLGLTEPMRHEPSGTNLFDATQAEAMVRHMLDGLP' A
#
# COMPACT_ATOMS: atom_id res chain seq x y z
N MET A 1 8.14 -16.33 9.04
CA MET A 1 6.73 -16.76 9.03
C MET A 1 6.63 -18.06 8.27
N THR A 2 5.91 -19.04 8.78
CA THR A 2 5.54 -20.24 8.02
C THR A 2 4.37 -19.92 7.08
N ASP A 3 4.12 -20.77 6.07
CA ASP A 3 2.97 -20.62 5.17
C ASP A 3 1.64 -20.66 5.94
N GLU A 4 1.57 -21.45 7.01
CA GLU A 4 0.41 -21.53 7.89
C GLU A 4 0.16 -20.20 8.61
N GLN A 5 1.21 -19.57 9.13
CA GLN A 5 1.14 -18.25 9.74
C GLN A 5 0.72 -17.18 8.73
N ILE A 6 1.25 -17.20 7.50
CA ILE A 6 0.84 -16.27 6.44
C ILE A 6 -0.64 -16.47 6.11
N LYS A 7 -1.09 -17.71 5.93
CA LYS A 7 -2.50 -18.03 5.64
C LYS A 7 -3.42 -17.55 6.75
N HIS A 8 -3.03 -17.72 8.02
CA HIS A 8 -3.76 -17.17 9.17
C HIS A 8 -3.91 -15.65 9.08
N MET A 9 -2.79 -14.94 8.91
CA MET A 9 -2.79 -13.47 8.83
C MET A 9 -3.63 -12.95 7.66
N VAL A 10 -3.56 -13.58 6.49
CA VAL A 10 -4.37 -13.22 5.31
C VAL A 10 -5.86 -13.41 5.59
N ASN A 11 -6.24 -14.55 6.19
CA ASN A 11 -7.65 -14.79 6.54
C ASN A 11 -8.16 -13.73 7.55
N ARG A 12 -7.34 -13.37 8.53
CA ARG A 12 -7.68 -12.33 9.51
C ARG A 12 -7.81 -10.96 8.85
N PHE A 13 -6.85 -10.58 8.00
CA PHE A 13 -6.90 -9.35 7.23
C PHE A 13 -8.21 -9.20 6.44
N LEU A 14 -8.62 -10.25 5.72
CA LEU A 14 -9.86 -10.25 4.93
C LEU A 14 -11.13 -10.21 5.78
N SER A 15 -11.04 -10.58 7.06
CA SER A 15 -12.16 -10.50 8.02
C SER A 15 -12.21 -9.18 8.79
N TRP A 16 -11.21 -8.32 8.63
CA TRP A 16 -11.14 -7.05 9.36
C TRP A 16 -12.27 -6.11 8.94
N LYS A 17 -12.99 -5.60 9.93
CA LYS A 17 -13.99 -4.55 9.70
C LYS A 17 -13.29 -3.21 9.60
N LEU A 18 -13.58 -2.47 8.52
CA LEU A 18 -13.03 -1.14 8.31
C LEU A 18 -13.41 -0.20 9.47
N PRO A 19 -12.48 0.65 9.96
CA PRO A 19 -12.75 1.66 10.97
C PRO A 19 -13.88 2.62 10.57
N GLU A 20 -14.51 3.27 11.55
CA GLU A 20 -15.62 4.21 11.30
C GLU A 20 -15.19 5.45 10.51
N ASP A 21 -13.99 5.93 10.80
CA ASP A 21 -13.28 7.02 10.15
C ASP A 21 -12.39 6.52 8.99
N PHE A 22 -12.66 5.32 8.46
CA PHE A 22 -12.04 4.85 7.25
C PHE A 22 -12.37 5.79 6.09
N SER A 23 -11.35 6.46 5.57
CA SER A 23 -11.46 7.43 4.49
C SER A 23 -10.82 6.83 3.23
N PRO A 24 -11.54 5.96 2.48
CA PRO A 24 -11.00 5.40 1.25
C PRO A 24 -10.73 6.54 0.28
N ASP A 25 -9.52 6.57 -0.28
CA ASP A 25 -9.11 7.72 -1.07
C ASP A 25 -9.99 7.90 -2.31
N GLY A 26 -10.54 9.10 -2.47
CA GLY A 26 -11.66 9.44 -3.35
C GLY A 26 -11.31 9.53 -4.83
N GLY A 27 -10.64 8.51 -5.38
CA GLY A 27 -10.26 8.43 -6.79
C GLY A 27 -8.77 8.53 -7.07
N ILE A 28 -7.89 8.08 -6.15
CA ILE A 28 -6.46 8.01 -6.45
C ILE A 28 -6.19 7.09 -7.64
N THR A 29 -5.49 7.66 -8.61
CA THR A 29 -4.91 6.93 -9.74
C THR A 29 -3.42 6.82 -9.51
N PHE A 30 -2.89 5.59 -9.56
CA PHE A 30 -1.45 5.38 -9.54
C PHE A 30 -0.91 5.36 -10.98
N LYS A 31 -0.12 6.38 -11.34
CA LYS A 31 0.72 6.36 -12.55
C LYS A 31 2.12 5.93 -12.13
N ALA A 32 2.59 4.77 -12.59
CA ALA A 32 3.88 4.23 -12.16
C ALA A 32 5.08 5.05 -12.68
N GLU A 33 4.95 5.65 -13.86
CA GLU A 33 6.03 6.36 -14.54
C GLU A 33 5.74 7.85 -14.64
N TYR A 34 6.78 8.66 -14.46
CA TYR A 34 6.74 10.10 -14.62
C TYR A 34 7.99 10.59 -15.37
N ASN A 35 7.90 11.81 -15.90
CA ASN A 35 8.89 12.33 -16.85
C ASN A 35 9.09 11.41 -18.06
N ASP A 36 8.01 10.79 -18.53
CA ASP A 36 7.94 9.79 -19.60
C ASP A 36 7.78 10.40 -21.01
N GLY A 37 7.70 11.73 -21.12
CA GLY A 37 7.62 12.43 -22.40
C GLY A 37 8.97 12.49 -23.12
N PRO A 38 9.06 12.25 -24.45
CA PRO A 38 10.32 12.23 -25.19
C PRO A 38 11.18 13.50 -25.05
N GLU A 39 10.54 14.67 -25.12
CA GLU A 39 11.26 15.96 -24.95
C GLU A 39 11.71 16.18 -23.51
N THR A 40 10.89 15.78 -22.52
CA THR A 40 11.24 15.85 -21.10
C THR A 40 12.41 14.91 -20.77
N MET A 41 12.37 13.68 -21.28
CA MET A 41 13.45 12.71 -21.11
C MET A 41 14.76 13.21 -21.72
N LYS A 42 14.70 13.75 -22.95
CA LYS A 42 15.87 14.35 -23.62
C LYS A 42 16.43 15.53 -22.83
N LEU A 43 15.56 16.42 -22.32
CA LEU A 43 15.96 17.56 -21.49
C LEU A 43 16.65 17.12 -20.19
N LEU A 44 16.17 16.04 -19.57
CA LEU A 44 16.68 15.51 -18.31
C LEU A 44 17.82 14.49 -18.47
N GLY A 45 18.22 14.15 -19.71
CA GLY A 45 19.25 13.14 -19.99
C GLY A 45 18.85 11.72 -19.59
N LEU A 46 17.55 11.43 -19.55
CA LEU A 46 17.00 10.13 -19.15
C LEU A 46 16.99 9.16 -20.33
N THR A 47 17.43 7.92 -20.11
CA THR A 47 17.30 6.81 -21.06
C THR A 47 16.00 6.01 -20.85
N GLU A 48 15.40 6.14 -19.68
CA GLU A 48 14.18 5.45 -19.24
C GLU A 48 13.35 6.42 -18.37
N PRO A 49 12.00 6.30 -18.33
CA PRO A 49 11.17 7.09 -17.44
C PRO A 49 11.54 6.89 -15.96
N MET A 50 11.32 7.93 -15.15
CA MET A 50 11.44 7.80 -13.71
C MET A 50 10.21 7.08 -13.14
N ARG A 51 10.37 6.38 -12.01
CA ARG A 51 9.29 5.58 -11.41
C ARG A 51 8.88 6.10 -10.04
N HIS A 52 7.57 6.13 -9.81
CA HIS A 52 7.00 6.38 -8.49
C HIS A 52 7.12 5.13 -7.63
N GLU A 53 7.73 5.26 -6.45
CA GLU A 53 7.81 4.21 -5.41
C GLU A 53 7.18 4.74 -4.12
N PRO A 54 5.86 4.99 -4.09
CA PRO A 54 5.21 5.51 -2.91
C PRO A 54 5.32 4.49 -1.78
N SER A 55 5.61 4.98 -0.58
CA SER A 55 5.62 4.19 0.64
C SER A 55 4.60 4.74 1.62
N GLY A 56 4.09 3.86 2.48
CA GLY A 56 3.03 4.16 3.43
C GLY A 56 1.63 3.85 2.89
N THR A 57 0.63 4.21 3.69
CA THR A 57 -0.79 4.10 3.36
C THR A 57 -1.48 5.41 3.71
N ASN A 58 -2.34 5.86 2.82
CA ASN A 58 -3.30 6.96 3.01
C ASN A 58 -4.67 6.44 3.47
N LEU A 59 -4.84 5.11 3.55
CA LEU A 59 -6.09 4.47 3.90
C LEU A 59 -6.31 4.39 5.41
N PHE A 60 -5.22 4.32 6.17
CA PHE A 60 -5.23 4.20 7.62
C PHE A 60 -4.28 5.22 8.24
N ASP A 61 -4.68 5.81 9.37
CA ASP A 61 -3.73 6.45 10.26
C ASP A 61 -2.83 5.41 10.95
N ALA A 62 -1.82 5.88 11.69
CA ALA A 62 -0.87 5.00 12.37
C ALA A 62 -1.54 4.06 13.39
N THR A 63 -2.57 4.53 14.10
CA THR A 63 -3.28 3.74 15.12
C THR A 63 -4.16 2.68 14.48
N GLN A 64 -4.89 3.01 13.43
CA GLN A 64 -5.69 2.08 12.64
C GLN A 64 -4.81 1.01 11.98
N ALA A 65 -3.65 1.41 11.43
CA ALA A 65 -2.68 0.48 10.85
C ALA A 65 -2.12 -0.48 11.91
N GLU A 66 -1.78 0.02 13.10
CA GLU A 66 -1.34 -0.83 14.21
C GLU A 66 -2.44 -1.82 14.64
N ALA A 67 -3.68 -1.35 14.76
CA ALA A 67 -4.82 -2.20 15.12
C ALA A 67 -5.04 -3.33 14.11
N MET A 68 -4.95 -3.03 12.81
CA MET A 68 -5.00 -4.03 11.75
C MET A 68 -3.87 -5.07 11.91
N VAL A 69 -2.62 -4.63 12.15
CA VAL A 69 -1.49 -5.55 12.35
C VAL A 69 -1.73 -6.45 13.56
N ARG A 70 -2.16 -5.88 14.70
CA ARG A 70 -2.49 -6.64 15.90
C ARG A 70 -3.61 -7.66 15.64
N HIS A 71 -4.64 -7.28 14.87
CA HIS A 71 -5.72 -8.20 14.49
C HIS A 71 -5.24 -9.38 13.65
N MET A 72 -4.29 -9.16 12.73
CA MET A 72 -3.68 -10.23 11.94
C MET A 72 -2.85 -11.19 12.81
N LEU A 73 -2.18 -10.68 13.84
CA LEU A 73 -1.33 -11.45 14.75
C LEU A 73 -2.11 -12.17 15.85
N ASP A 74 -3.35 -11.78 16.11
CA ASP A 74 -4.20 -12.41 17.11
C ASP A 74 -4.44 -13.90 16.79
N GLY A 75 -4.14 -14.77 17.75
CA GLY A 75 -4.23 -16.23 17.61
C GLY A 75 -3.22 -16.84 16.63
N LEU A 76 -2.15 -16.13 16.27
CA LEU A 76 -1.09 -16.67 15.42
C LEU A 76 -0.39 -17.84 16.15
N PRO A 77 -0.33 -19.05 15.54
CA PRO A 77 0.34 -20.21 16.11
C PRO A 77 1.87 -20.09 16.11
#